data_AF-A0A8T5VLM7-F1
#
_entry.id   AF-A0A8T5VLM7-F1
#
_cell.length_a   1.000
_cell.length_b   1.000
_cell.length_c   1.000
_cell.angle_alpha   90.00
_cell.angle_beta   90.00
_cell.angle_gamma   90.00
#
_symmetry.space_group_name_H-M   'P 1'
#
loop_
_entity.id
_entity.type
_entity.pdbx_description
1 polymer ?
#
loop_
_entity_poly.entity_id
_entity_poly.type
_entity_poly.pdbx_seq_one_letter_code
_entity_poly.pdbx_strand_id
1 'polypeptide(L)' 'MKKIVRAVDLPEELSLHHSATAAFTEGADSDLTGAELRAAGRHRSSRQLPTYAKRTRKQLISGTKKRREERTKTAGLSE' A
#
# COMPACT_ATOMS: atom_id res chain seq x y z
N MET A 1 3.95 -16.10 17.15
CA MET A 1 2.68 -15.54 16.65
C MET A 1 1.45 -16.32 17.11
N LYS A 2 1.32 -17.63 16.85
CA LYS A 2 0.15 -18.43 17.32
C LYS A 2 -0.18 -18.28 18.81
N LYS A 3 0.85 -18.25 19.68
CA LYS A 3 0.68 -18.00 21.13
C LYS A 3 0.12 -16.60 21.44
N ILE A 4 0.49 -15.58 20.66
CA ILE A 4 0.01 -14.20 20.81
C ILE A 4 -1.41 -14.09 20.27
N VAL A 5 -1.68 -14.66 19.09
CA VAL A 5 -3.02 -14.73 18.48
C VAL A 5 -4.02 -15.38 19.44
N ARG A 6 -3.64 -16.51 20.06
CA ARG A 6 -4.46 -17.18 21.08
C ARG A 6 -4.59 -16.40 22.39
N ALA A 7 -3.58 -15.61 22.76
CA ALA A 7 -3.61 -14.81 23.99
C ALA A 7 -4.47 -13.55 23.88
N VAL A 8 -4.69 -13.05 22.66
CA VAL A 8 -5.47 -11.83 22.39
C VAL A 8 -6.76 -12.11 21.60
N ASP A 9 -7.19 -13.38 21.61
CA ASP A 9 -8.43 -13.87 20.99
C ASP A 9 -8.62 -13.45 19.52
N LEU A 10 -7.50 -13.44 18.77
CA LEU A 10 -7.51 -13.16 17.35
C LEU A 10 -7.80 -14.44 16.55
N PRO A 11 -8.37 -14.33 15.33
CA PRO A 11 -8.65 -15.47 14.46
C PRO A 11 -7.39 -16.31 14.21
N GLU A 12 -7.52 -17.63 14.31
CA GLU A 12 -6.36 -18.55 14.23
C GLU A 12 -5.71 -18.58 12.83
N GLU A 13 -6.42 -18.09 11.81
CA GLU A 13 -5.94 -17.91 10.44
C GLU A 13 -4.99 -16.71 10.27
N LEU A 14 -4.77 -15.92 11.33
CA LEU A 14 -3.84 -14.78 11.27
C LEU A 14 -2.39 -15.26 11.14
N SER A 15 -1.86 -15.18 9.91
CA SER A 15 -0.48 -15.55 9.58
C SER A 15 0.44 -14.32 9.50
N LEU A 16 1.75 -14.55 9.61
CA LEU A 16 2.77 -13.51 9.42
C LEU A 16 2.66 -12.81 8.06
N HIS A 17 2.24 -13.56 7.03
CA HIS A 17 1.99 -13.00 5.72
C HIS A 17 0.81 -12.02 5.75
N HIS A 18 -0.30 -12.39 6.41
CA HIS A 18 -1.46 -11.52 6.54
C HIS A 18 -1.14 -10.23 7.30
N SER A 19 -0.34 -10.33 8.38
CA SER A 19 0.11 -9.15 9.13
C SER A 19 1.06 -8.26 8.33
N ALA A 20 1.96 -8.86 7.54
CA ALA A 20 2.83 -8.08 6.65
C ALA A 20 2.01 -7.36 5.57
N THR A 21 1.03 -8.04 4.95
CA THR A 21 0.16 -7.41 3.96
C THR A 21 -0.61 -6.22 4.53
N ALA A 22 -1.14 -6.37 5.74
CA ALA A 22 -1.83 -5.29 6.44
C ALA A 22 -0.90 -4.08 6.67
N ALA A 23 0.31 -4.31 7.17
CA ALA A 23 1.28 -3.24 7.44
C ALA A 23 1.71 -2.47 6.19
N PHE A 24 1.93 -3.14 5.04
CA PHE A 24 2.25 -2.43 3.79
C PHE A 24 1.08 -1.67 3.21
N THR A 25 -0.14 -2.18 3.40
CA THR A 25 -1.35 -1.49 2.98
C THR A 25 -1.57 -0.22 3.80
N GLU A 26 -1.38 -0.31 5.12
CA GLU A 26 -1.44 0.83 6.04
C GLU A 26 -0.35 1.86 5.70
N GLY A 27 0.89 1.42 5.53
CA GLY A 27 1.98 2.31 5.15
C GLY A 27 1.75 3.04 3.83
N ALA A 28 1.17 2.35 2.84
CA ALA A 28 0.81 2.96 1.56
C ALA A 28 -0.36 3.97 1.69
N ASP A 29 -1.24 3.81 2.69
CA ASP A 29 -2.29 4.79 3.02
C ASP A 29 -1.76 5.98 3.86
N SER A 30 -0.62 5.82 4.52
CA SER A 30 0.11 6.86 5.27
C SER A 30 1.08 7.67 4.41
N ASP A 31 0.88 7.68 3.09
CA ASP A 31 1.68 8.43 2.11
C ASP A 31 3.17 8.04 2.03
N LEU A 32 3.55 6.87 2.55
CA LEU A 32 4.90 6.33 2.32
C LEU A 32 5.10 6.07 0.83
N THR A 33 6.27 6.47 0.34
CA THR A 33 6.67 6.22 -1.03
C THR A 33 6.95 4.73 -1.25
N GLY A 34 6.83 4.29 -2.51
CA GLY A 34 7.20 2.93 -2.90
C GLY A 34 8.69 2.60 -2.70
N ALA A 35 9.55 3.58 -2.37
CA ALA A 35 10.94 3.34 -1.97
C ALA A 35 11.03 3.03 -0.47
N GLU A 36 10.34 3.81 0.37
CA GLU A 36 10.30 3.61 1.82
C GLU A 36 9.62 2.29 2.20
N LEU A 37 8.50 1.97 1.57
CA LEU A 37 7.85 0.66 1.76
C LEU A 37 8.78 -0.49 1.37
N ARG A 38 9.60 -0.31 0.33
CA ARG A 38 10.57 -1.33 -0.11
C ARG A 38 11.68 -1.52 0.90
N ALA A 39 12.20 -0.42 1.45
CA ALA A 39 13.23 -0.44 2.48
C ALA A 39 12.71 -1.09 3.77
N ALA A 40 11.52 -0.70 4.23
CA ALA A 40 10.87 -1.27 5.41
C ALA A 40 10.63 -2.78 5.25
N GLY A 41 10.21 -3.23 4.06
CA GLY A 41 10.00 -4.64 3.74
C GLY A 41 11.25 -5.41 3.31
N ARG A 42 12.40 -4.74 3.17
CA ARG A 42 13.64 -5.30 2.62
C ARG A 42 13.43 -5.98 1.25
N HIS A 43 12.50 -5.49 0.46
CA HIS A 43 12.21 -6.02 -0.87
C HIS A 43 13.33 -5.63 -1.84
N ARG A 44 13.79 -6.59 -2.64
CA ARG A 44 14.81 -6.33 -3.67
C ARG A 44 14.20 -5.73 -4.94
N SER A 45 12.91 -5.94 -5.16
CA SER A 45 12.21 -5.50 -6.37
C SER A 45 10.94 -4.72 -6.06
N SER A 46 10.66 -3.70 -6.87
CA SER A 46 9.39 -2.96 -6.86
C SER A 46 8.19 -3.83 -7.26
N ARG A 47 8.41 -4.96 -7.95
CA ARG A 47 7.32 -5.90 -8.31
C ARG A 47 6.76 -6.66 -7.11
N GLN A 48 7.50 -6.74 -6.01
CA GLN A 48 7.03 -7.44 -4.81
C GLN A 48 6.04 -6.59 -3.99
N LEU A 49 6.15 -5.27 -4.07
CA LEU A 49 5.28 -4.35 -3.32
C LEU A 49 3.79 -4.53 -3.62
N PRO A 50 3.33 -4.66 -4.89
CA PRO A 50 1.93 -4.95 -5.19
C PRO A 50 1.40 -6.28 -4.63
N THR A 51 2.28 -7.25 -4.34
CA THR A 51 1.90 -8.52 -3.71
C THR A 51 1.58 -8.34 -2.22
N TYR A 52 2.29 -7.43 -1.55
CA TYR A 52 2.15 -7.19 -0.13
C TYR A 52 1.28 -5.98 0.21
N ALA A 53 1.15 -4.98 -0.66
CA ALA A 53 0.26 -3.84 -0.46
C ALA A 53 -1.04 -4.07 -1.25
N LYS A 54 -2.17 -4.18 -0.54
CA LYS A 54 -3.48 -4.18 -1.19
C LYS A 54 -3.82 -2.76 -1.66
N ARG A 55 -4.49 -2.66 -2.82
CA ARG A 55 -5.02 -1.38 -3.28
C ARG A 55 -6.29 -1.03 -2.52
N THR A 56 -6.22 0.00 -1.68
CA THR A 56 -7.38 0.51 -0.94
C THR A 56 -8.22 1.46 -1.80
N ARG A 57 -9.48 1.67 -1.42
CA ARG A 57 -10.36 2.67 -2.07
C ARG A 57 -9.73 4.06 -2.03
N LYS A 58 -9.07 4.43 -0.92
CA LYS A 58 -8.34 5.70 -0.75
C LYS A 58 -7.25 5.85 -1.81
N GLN A 59 -6.44 4.81 -2.01
CA GLN A 59 -5.38 4.81 -3.03
C GLN A 59 -5.95 4.95 -4.44
N LEU A 60 -7.04 4.25 -4.76
CA LEU A 60 -7.70 4.36 -6.06
C LEU A 60 -8.19 5.80 -6.33
N ILE A 61 -8.83 6.43 -5.34
CA ILE A 61 -9.30 7.82 -5.43
C ILE A 61 -8.12 8.80 -5.56
N SER A 62 -7.05 8.60 -4.79
CA SER A 62 -5.85 9.45 -4.89
C SER A 62 -5.20 9.35 -6.28
N GLY A 63 -5.12 8.14 -6.84
CA GLY A 63 -4.55 7.90 -8.17
C GLY A 63 -5.44 8.41 -9.31
N THR A 64 -6.77 8.36 -9.17
CA THR A 64 -7.69 8.98 -10.14
C THR A 64 -7.60 10.50 -10.09
N LYS A 65 -7.49 11.10 -8.90
CA LYS A 65 -7.31 12.54 -8.69
C LYS A 65 -6.01 13.03 -9.34
N LYS A 66 -4.87 12.39 -9.05
CA LYS A 66 -3.57 12.71 -9.67
C LYS A 66 -3.64 12.66 -11.21
N ARG A 67 -4.19 11.58 -11.79
CA ARG A 67 -4.38 11.46 -13.24
C ARG A 67 -5.33 12.51 -13.83
N ARG A 68 -6.28 13.04 -13.05
CA ARG A 68 -7.14 14.14 -13.48
C ARG A 68 -6.37 15.47 -13.49
N GLU A 69 -5.60 15.73 -12.44
CA GLU A 69 -4.76 16.93 -12.32
C GLU A 69 -3.67 16.99 -13.41
N GLU A 70 -3.04 15.87 -13.74
CA GLU A 70 -2.06 15.77 -14.83
C GLU A 70 -2.69 16.12 -16.19
N ARG A 71 -3.91 15.62 -16.47
CA ARG A 71 -4.65 15.96 -17.71
C ARG A 71 -4.98 17.45 -17.81
N THR A 72 -5.22 18.13 -16.69
CA THR A 72 -5.50 19.58 -16.68
C THR A 72 -4.24 20.43 -16.83
N LYS A 73 -3.04 19.90 -16.53
CA LYS A 73 -1.78 20.63 -16.70
C LYS A 73 -1.32 20.73 -18.15
N THR A 74 -1.69 19.77 -19.00
CA THR A 74 -1.35 19.77 -20.44
C THR A 74 -2.34 20.56 -21.31
N ALA A 75 -3.39 21.16 -20.74
CA ALA A 75 -4.29 22.04 -21.47
C ALA A 75 -3.71 23.47 -21.68
N GLY A 76 -2.39 23.57 -21.83
CA GLY A 76 -1.73 24.73 -22.43
C GLY A 76 -1.83 24.69 -23.96
N LEU A 77 -3.05 24.57 -24.47
CA LEU A 77 -3.33 24.83 -25.88
C LEU A 77 -3.52 26.34 -26.01
N SER A 78 -2.41 27.05 -26.19
CA SER A 78 -2.43 28.41 -26.72
C SER A 78 -3.13 28.39 -28.08
N GLU A 79 -3.93 29.44 -28.31
CA GLU A 79 -4.62 29.73 -29.58
C GLU A 79 -3.67 29.74 -30.80
#